data_AF-A0A5B7D435-F1
#
_entry.id   AF-A0A5B7D435-F1
#
_cell.length_a   1.000
_cell.length_b   1.000
_cell.length_c   1.000
_cell.angle_alpha   90.00
_cell.angle_beta   90.00
_cell.angle_gamma   90.00
#
_symmetry.space_group_name_H-M   'P 1'
#
loop_
_entity.id
_entity.type
_entity.pdbx_description
1 polymer ?
#
loop_
_entity_poly.entity_id
_entity_poly.type
_entity_poly.pdbx_seq_one_letter_code
_entity_poly.pdbx_strand_id
1 'polypeptide(L)'
;MDNFAVDWTMARVSVTSVYASQDGPDLAACVRTAVRNALTPSGRKCSGNGICECNQCKCYEGIEGRYSGKYCEDCPTCRGKCSLYKECVQCQAFLTGKYSFEQCVTQCTLFNVTVVSNLATEEGERLCTFFDENDCRFKFVYGNDNHNEPVVRAQSTLECPPSRVEPAKGGNKHLYVPKDKTAPGKETLHGVS
;
A
#
# COMPACT_ATOMS: atom_id res chain seq x y z
N MET A 1 64.80 57.39 16.03
CA MET A 1 63.43 57.92 16.04
C MET A 1 62.76 57.35 14.82
N ASP A 2 61.60 56.71 14.94
CA ASP A 2 60.47 56.89 14.01
C ASP A 2 59.26 56.09 14.49
N ASN A 3 58.12 56.77 14.42
CA ASN A 3 56.89 56.56 15.16
C ASN A 3 56.11 55.32 14.73
N PHE A 4 55.62 54.55 15.70
CA PHE A 4 54.43 53.72 15.52
C PHE A 4 53.19 54.57 15.82
N ALA A 5 52.47 54.96 14.77
CA ALA A 5 51.08 55.41 14.87
C ALA A 5 50.23 54.40 14.07
N VAL A 6 49.51 53.53 14.79
CA VAL A 6 48.45 52.71 14.21
C VAL A 6 47.13 53.43 14.47
N ASP A 7 46.58 53.97 13.38
CA ASP A 7 45.28 54.64 13.35
C ASP A 7 44.15 53.63 13.61
N TRP A 8 43.29 53.95 14.58
CA TRP A 8 42.07 53.22 14.92
C TRP A 8 40.87 53.94 14.31
N THR A 9 40.52 53.60 13.08
CA THR A 9 39.19 53.92 12.54
C THR A 9 38.53 52.66 11.97
N MET A 10 37.33 52.39 12.50
CA MET A 10 36.53 51.20 12.24
C MET A 10 35.92 51.23 10.84
N ALA A 11 36.07 50.15 10.08
CA ALA A 11 35.11 49.78 9.05
C ALA A 11 34.74 48.29 9.25
N ARG A 12 33.63 48.06 9.94
CA ARG A 12 32.99 46.74 10.01
C ARG A 12 32.40 46.41 8.65
N VAL A 13 33.07 45.53 7.90
CA VAL A 13 32.42 44.80 6.80
C VAL A 13 32.30 43.35 7.26
N SER A 14 31.08 43.00 7.67
CA SER A 14 30.68 41.62 7.90
C SER A 14 30.65 40.89 6.56
N VAL A 15 31.46 39.86 6.41
CA VAL A 15 31.25 38.86 5.36
C VAL A 15 31.46 37.48 5.97
N THR A 16 30.36 36.79 6.23
CA THR A 16 30.33 35.35 6.47
C THR A 16 30.86 34.66 5.21
N SER A 17 32.13 34.27 5.23
CA SER A 17 32.71 33.40 4.21
C SER A 17 32.31 31.95 4.55
N VAL A 18 31.22 31.48 3.93
CA VAL A 18 30.93 30.06 3.80
C VAL A 18 31.35 29.67 2.40
N TYR A 19 32.37 28.82 2.32
CA TYR A 19 32.94 28.17 1.15
C TYR A 19 31.97 27.99 -0.03
N ALA A 20 32.12 28.82 -1.06
CA ALA A 20 31.61 28.54 -2.40
C ALA A 20 32.47 27.41 -3.01
N SER A 21 31.94 26.19 -2.99
CA SER A 21 32.58 25.02 -3.58
C SER A 21 31.98 24.79 -4.98
N GLN A 22 32.75 25.19 -5.99
CA GLN A 22 32.81 24.67 -7.37
C GLN A 22 31.51 24.04 -7.93
N ASP A 23 30.71 24.89 -8.57
CA ASP A 23 29.54 24.52 -9.36
C ASP A 23 29.98 23.89 -10.71
N GLY A 24 29.78 22.57 -10.85
CA GLY A 24 29.82 21.87 -12.14
C GLY A 24 28.49 21.99 -12.91
N PRO A 25 28.46 21.75 -14.24
CA PRO A 25 27.31 22.01 -15.11
C PRO A 25 26.08 21.10 -14.88
N ASP A 26 26.09 20.19 -13.90
CA ASP A 26 24.98 19.29 -13.60
C ASP A 26 24.19 19.66 -12.32
N LEU A 27 24.63 20.70 -11.59
CA LEU A 27 24.05 21.07 -10.30
C LEU A 27 22.82 22.00 -10.40
N ALA A 28 22.55 22.56 -11.58
CA ALA A 28 21.38 23.42 -11.81
C ALA A 28 20.04 22.65 -11.82
N ALA A 29 20.05 21.32 -11.98
CA ALA A 29 18.84 20.49 -12.06
C ALA A 29 18.31 20.04 -10.70
N CYS A 30 19.12 20.07 -9.65
CA CYS A 30 18.76 19.54 -8.34
C CYS A 30 18.38 20.68 -7.38
N VAL A 31 17.31 21.42 -7.70
CA VAL A 31 16.77 22.46 -6.82
C VAL A 31 16.46 21.83 -5.46
N ARG A 32 17.10 22.32 -4.40
CA ARG A 32 17.13 21.79 -3.02
C ARG A 32 15.75 21.69 -2.31
N THR A 33 14.62 21.85 -3.01
CA THR A 33 13.33 22.20 -2.40
C THR A 33 12.12 21.37 -2.84
N ALA A 34 12.26 20.13 -3.33
CA ALA A 34 11.06 19.31 -3.63
C ALA A 34 11.13 17.83 -3.28
N VAL A 35 11.47 17.54 -2.00
CA VAL A 35 11.26 16.21 -1.38
C VAL A 35 9.85 15.64 -1.60
N ARG A 36 8.86 16.49 -1.91
CA ARG A 36 7.46 16.12 -2.19
C ARG A 36 7.31 14.99 -3.21
N ASN A 37 8.09 14.96 -4.29
CA ASN A 37 7.95 13.93 -5.33
C ASN A 37 8.47 12.56 -4.91
N ALA A 38 9.22 12.48 -3.81
CA ALA A 38 9.71 11.25 -3.22
C ALA A 38 8.89 10.81 -1.98
N LEU A 39 7.85 11.57 -1.62
CA LEU A 39 6.89 11.18 -0.59
C LEU A 39 5.80 10.29 -1.22
N THR A 40 5.59 9.13 -0.63
CA THR A 40 4.40 8.29 -0.88
C THR A 40 3.12 9.05 -0.50
N PRO A 41 1.93 8.59 -0.93
CA PRO A 41 0.64 9.14 -0.45
C PRO A 41 0.51 9.15 1.07
N SER A 42 1.20 8.23 1.77
CA SER A 42 1.28 8.15 3.23
C SER A 42 2.28 9.13 3.88
N GLY A 43 2.95 9.98 3.09
CA GLY A 43 3.97 10.92 3.56
C GLY A 43 5.33 10.28 3.88
N ARG A 44 5.52 8.99 3.60
CA ARG A 44 6.80 8.30 3.81
C ARG A 44 7.74 8.52 2.62
N LYS A 45 8.98 8.93 2.88
CA LYS A 45 10.03 9.15 1.86
C LYS A 45 10.56 7.82 1.33
N CYS A 46 10.49 7.61 0.01
CA CYS A 46 10.96 6.39 -0.67
C CYS A 46 10.55 5.09 0.02
N SER A 47 9.33 5.05 0.57
CA SER A 47 8.78 3.94 1.36
C SER A 47 9.65 3.45 2.54
N GLY A 48 10.72 4.18 2.88
CA GLY A 48 11.76 3.75 3.82
C GLY A 48 12.85 2.86 3.22
N ASN A 49 12.77 2.52 1.93
CA ASN A 49 13.63 1.55 1.26
C ASN A 49 14.56 2.18 0.21
N GLY A 50 14.86 3.47 0.34
CA GLY A 50 15.77 4.14 -0.58
C GLY A 50 16.21 5.52 -0.10
N ILE A 51 17.16 6.09 -0.84
CA ILE A 51 17.63 7.48 -0.66
C ILE A 51 16.93 8.34 -1.71
N CYS A 52 16.42 9.50 -1.30
CA CYS A 52 15.97 10.49 -2.28
C CYS A 52 17.17 11.28 -2.79
N GLU A 53 17.35 11.26 -4.10
CA GLU A 53 18.35 12.05 -4.81
C GLU A 53 17.63 12.77 -5.96
N CYS A 54 17.75 14.10 -6.02
CA CYS A 54 17.10 14.94 -7.03
C CYS A 54 15.63 14.62 -7.27
N ASN A 55 14.87 14.50 -6.17
CA ASN A 55 13.42 14.26 -6.16
C ASN A 55 12.99 12.88 -6.71
N GLN A 56 13.93 11.96 -6.87
CA GLN A 56 13.68 10.57 -7.24
C GLN A 56 14.22 9.63 -6.16
N CYS A 57 13.62 8.46 -6.04
CA CYS A 57 14.09 7.45 -5.10
C CYS A 57 15.12 6.52 -5.75
N LYS A 58 16.32 6.47 -5.16
CA LYS A 58 17.32 5.44 -5.40
C LYS A 58 17.11 4.32 -4.40
N CYS A 59 16.58 3.20 -4.85
CA CYS A 59 16.19 2.09 -3.99
C CYS A 59 17.39 1.31 -3.49
N TYR A 60 17.32 0.87 -2.23
CA TYR A 60 18.32 0.01 -1.64
C TYR A 60 18.29 -1.39 -2.25
N GLU A 61 19.46 -2.02 -2.32
CA GLU A 61 19.58 -3.45 -2.54
C GLU A 61 19.69 -4.12 -1.17
N GLY A 62 18.61 -4.80 -0.75
CA GLY A 62 18.56 -5.49 0.53
C GLY A 62 18.95 -6.96 0.41
N ILE A 63 19.13 -7.62 1.57
CA ILE A 63 19.40 -9.06 1.65
C ILE A 63 18.20 -9.87 1.12
N GLU A 64 16.99 -9.35 1.31
CA GLU A 64 15.75 -9.93 0.78
C GLU A 64 15.49 -9.53 -0.67
N GLY A 65 16.44 -8.89 -1.38
CA GLY A 65 16.40 -8.55 -2.80
C GLY A 65 16.30 -7.04 -3.12
N ARG A 66 16.19 -6.70 -4.41
CA ARG A 66 16.24 -5.32 -4.91
C ARG A 66 14.86 -4.66 -4.83
N TYR A 67 14.76 -3.58 -4.07
CA TYR A 67 13.57 -2.74 -4.07
C TYR A 67 13.47 -1.98 -5.41
N SER A 68 12.25 -1.80 -5.90
CA SER A 68 11.90 -1.12 -7.13
C SER A 68 10.61 -0.30 -6.94
N GLY A 69 10.16 0.39 -7.99
CA GLY A 69 9.01 1.29 -7.93
C GLY A 69 9.44 2.74 -7.70
N LYS A 70 8.53 3.69 -8.01
CA LYS A 70 8.80 5.13 -7.94
C LYS A 70 9.24 5.58 -6.55
N TYR A 71 8.72 4.91 -5.53
CA TYR A 71 8.97 5.16 -4.13
C TYR A 71 9.63 3.96 -3.44
N CYS A 72 10.29 3.04 -4.15
CA CYS A 72 10.92 1.83 -3.57
C CYS A 72 9.94 0.95 -2.75
N GLU A 73 8.70 0.90 -3.19
CA GLU A 73 7.58 0.19 -2.56
C GLU A 73 7.48 -1.28 -2.99
N ASP A 74 8.12 -1.63 -4.11
CA ASP A 74 8.06 -2.97 -4.68
C ASP A 74 9.30 -3.76 -4.29
N CYS A 75 9.09 -4.90 -3.64
CA CYS A 75 10.14 -5.85 -3.33
C CYS A 75 9.65 -7.23 -3.75
N PRO A 76 10.06 -7.76 -4.92
CA PRO A 76 9.55 -9.02 -5.48
C PRO A 76 9.90 -10.24 -4.60
N THR A 77 10.88 -10.10 -3.73
CA THR A 77 11.49 -11.18 -2.94
C THR A 77 11.26 -11.04 -1.43
N CYS A 78 10.76 -9.89 -0.96
CA CYS A 78 10.33 -9.70 0.42
C CYS A 78 9.05 -10.50 0.72
N ARG A 79 8.80 -10.77 2.01
CA ARG A 79 7.50 -11.30 2.46
C ARG A 79 6.38 -10.37 1.97
N GLY A 80 5.48 -10.91 1.15
CA GLY A 80 4.43 -10.14 0.49
C GLY A 80 3.44 -9.48 1.46
N LYS A 81 2.56 -8.64 0.91
CA LYS A 81 1.53 -7.87 1.63
C LYS A 81 0.30 -8.72 1.98
N CYS A 82 0.36 -10.05 1.82
CA CYS A 82 -0.77 -10.95 2.08
C CYS A 82 -1.39 -10.74 3.46
N SER A 83 -0.58 -10.71 4.52
CA SER A 83 -1.09 -10.52 5.89
C SER A 83 -1.66 -9.13 6.13
N LEU A 84 -1.13 -8.10 5.44
CA LEU A 84 -1.63 -6.73 5.51
C LEU A 84 -3.00 -6.61 4.84
N TYR A 85 -3.19 -7.29 3.70
CA TYR A 85 -4.40 -7.20 2.91
C TYR A 85 -5.50 -8.16 3.37
N LYS A 86 -5.14 -9.22 4.10
CA LYS A 86 -6.05 -10.28 4.56
C LYS A 86 -7.36 -9.75 5.15
N GLU A 87 -7.28 -8.91 6.18
CA GLU A 87 -8.47 -8.46 6.93
C GLU A 87 -9.39 -7.58 6.09
N CYS A 88 -8.81 -6.75 5.21
CA CYS A 88 -9.56 -5.91 4.28
C CYS A 88 -10.20 -6.73 3.15
N VAL A 89 -9.51 -7.75 2.64
CA VAL A 89 -10.09 -8.69 1.67
C VAL A 89 -11.28 -9.41 2.28
N GLN A 90 -11.15 -9.89 3.51
CA GLN A 90 -12.19 -10.65 4.19
C GLN A 90 -13.46 -9.79 4.40
N CYS A 91 -13.29 -8.55 4.88
CA CYS A 91 -14.43 -7.68 5.15
C CYS A 91 -15.05 -7.08 3.87
N GLN A 92 -14.27 -6.72 2.85
CA GLN A 92 -14.80 -6.13 1.62
C GLN A 92 -15.44 -7.17 0.69
N ALA A 93 -14.84 -8.37 0.56
CA ALA A 93 -15.33 -9.39 -0.38
C ALA A 93 -16.42 -10.28 0.21
N PHE A 94 -16.31 -10.64 1.50
CA PHE A 94 -17.16 -11.64 2.13
C PHE A 94 -18.01 -11.11 3.28
N LEU A 95 -17.84 -9.83 3.65
CA LEU A 95 -18.54 -9.18 4.77
C LEU A 95 -18.33 -9.88 6.13
N THR A 96 -17.22 -10.61 6.26
CA THR A 96 -16.77 -11.34 7.46
C THR A 96 -15.39 -10.85 7.92
N GLY A 97 -14.81 -11.51 8.93
CA GLY A 97 -13.50 -11.17 9.48
C GLY A 97 -13.57 -10.25 10.70
N LYS A 98 -12.41 -9.71 11.08
CA LYS A 98 -12.23 -8.96 12.32
C LYS A 98 -12.97 -7.61 12.35
N TYR A 99 -13.13 -6.97 11.19
CA TYR A 99 -13.67 -5.61 11.13
C TYR A 99 -15.20 -5.59 11.09
N SER A 100 -15.79 -4.69 11.86
CA SER A 100 -17.19 -4.29 11.66
C SER A 100 -17.37 -3.61 10.28
N PHE A 101 -18.60 -3.42 9.83
CA PHE A 101 -18.87 -2.73 8.57
C PHE A 101 -18.26 -1.32 8.55
N GLU A 102 -18.44 -0.55 9.62
CA GLU A 102 -17.88 0.80 9.76
C GLU A 102 -16.35 0.79 9.81
N GLN A 103 -15.75 -0.17 10.53
CA GLN A 103 -14.30 -0.34 10.58
C GLN A 103 -13.73 -0.73 9.22
N CYS A 104 -14.42 -1.57 8.47
CA CYS A 104 -14.01 -1.95 7.12
C CYS A 104 -13.96 -0.72 6.20
N VAL A 105 -14.99 0.12 6.21
CA VAL A 105 -15.05 1.35 5.38
C VAL A 105 -13.94 2.33 5.75
N THR A 106 -13.63 2.48 7.04
CA THR A 106 -12.67 3.49 7.52
C THR A 106 -11.21 3.02 7.51
N GLN A 107 -10.95 1.73 7.75
CA GLN A 107 -9.58 1.18 7.82
C GLN A 107 -9.08 0.62 6.50
N CYS A 108 -9.98 0.17 5.62
CA CYS A 108 -9.62 -0.46 4.35
C CYS A 108 -9.78 0.51 3.18
N THR A 109 -9.03 1.61 3.22
CA THR A 109 -9.07 2.68 2.22
C THR A 109 -7.93 2.60 1.19
N LEU A 110 -6.96 1.71 1.40
CA LEU A 110 -5.81 1.54 0.51
C LEU A 110 -6.19 1.02 -0.87
N PHE A 111 -7.24 0.20 -0.96
CA PHE A 111 -7.73 -0.39 -2.20
C PHE A 111 -9.18 -0.85 -2.02
N ASN A 112 -9.85 -1.11 -3.15
CA ASN A 112 -11.11 -1.84 -3.21
C ASN A 112 -10.88 -3.22 -3.81
N VAL A 113 -11.53 -4.23 -3.23
CA VAL A 113 -11.43 -5.61 -3.70
C VAL A 113 -12.39 -5.85 -4.85
N THR A 114 -11.86 -6.33 -5.98
CA THR A 114 -12.68 -6.81 -7.09
C THR A 114 -12.96 -8.30 -6.93
N VAL A 115 -14.23 -8.67 -6.80
CA VAL A 115 -14.62 -10.08 -6.66
C VAL A 115 -14.74 -10.73 -8.05
N VAL A 116 -14.06 -11.86 -8.24
CA VAL A 116 -14.01 -12.59 -9.52
C VAL A 116 -14.40 -14.06 -9.34
N SER A 117 -15.02 -14.66 -10.35
CA SER A 117 -15.44 -16.08 -10.31
C SER A 117 -14.25 -17.04 -10.42
N ASN A 118 -13.30 -16.74 -11.31
CA ASN A 118 -12.09 -17.51 -11.52
C ASN A 118 -10.88 -16.62 -11.25
N LEU A 119 -10.08 -17.01 -10.27
CA LEU A 119 -8.87 -16.30 -9.88
C LEU A 119 -7.68 -16.90 -10.62
N ALA A 120 -7.07 -16.12 -11.50
CA ALA A 120 -5.81 -16.45 -12.18
C ALA A 120 -4.75 -15.44 -11.73
N THR A 121 -3.52 -15.92 -11.53
CA THR A 121 -2.37 -15.08 -11.20
C THR A 121 -1.66 -14.67 -12.48
N GLU A 122 -1.44 -13.38 -12.63
CA GLU A 122 -0.73 -12.77 -13.77
C GLU A 122 0.73 -12.44 -13.40
N GLU A 123 1.53 -12.06 -14.40
CA GLU A 123 2.92 -11.66 -14.17
C GLU A 123 2.97 -10.44 -13.23
N GLY A 124 3.81 -10.51 -12.19
CA GLY A 124 3.92 -9.46 -11.18
C GLY A 124 2.85 -9.49 -10.08
N GLU A 125 1.82 -10.33 -10.21
CA GLU A 125 0.85 -10.56 -9.15
C GLU A 125 1.32 -11.63 -8.15
N ARG A 126 0.74 -11.59 -6.96
CA ARG A 126 0.98 -12.58 -5.90
C ARG A 126 -0.32 -13.17 -5.40
N LEU A 127 -0.38 -14.50 -5.40
CA LEU A 127 -1.47 -15.26 -4.81
C LEU A 127 -1.29 -15.38 -3.28
N CYS A 128 -2.34 -15.03 -2.56
CA CYS A 128 -2.48 -15.19 -1.12
C CYS A 128 -3.61 -16.19 -0.83
N THR A 129 -3.41 -17.04 0.18
CA THR A 129 -4.40 -18.03 0.62
C THR A 129 -4.47 -18.03 2.13
N PHE A 130 -5.68 -17.89 2.68
CA PHE A 130 -5.94 -17.87 4.12
C PHE A 130 -7.17 -18.72 4.45
N PHE A 131 -7.36 -18.98 5.75
CA PHE A 131 -8.58 -19.56 6.30
C PHE A 131 -9.34 -18.50 7.10
N ASP A 132 -10.67 -18.57 7.03
CA ASP A 132 -11.57 -17.77 7.85
C ASP A 132 -11.88 -18.48 9.19
N GLU A 133 -12.81 -17.91 9.96
CA GLU A 133 -13.24 -18.44 11.24
C GLU A 133 -14.03 -19.76 11.15
N ASN A 134 -14.45 -20.15 9.94
CA ASN A 134 -15.22 -21.37 9.65
C ASN A 134 -14.32 -22.46 9.02
N ASP A 135 -13.00 -22.32 9.10
CA ASP A 135 -12.00 -23.13 8.40
C ASP A 135 -12.18 -23.13 6.87
N CYS A 136 -12.91 -22.16 6.32
CA CYS A 136 -13.06 -22.00 4.89
C CYS A 136 -11.85 -21.29 4.30
N ARG A 137 -11.29 -21.87 3.24
CA ARG A 137 -10.16 -21.28 2.54
C ARG A 137 -10.64 -20.21 1.56
N PHE A 138 -10.09 -19.01 1.67
CA PHE A 138 -10.26 -17.94 0.68
C PHE A 138 -8.94 -17.59 0.01
N LYS A 139 -9.04 -17.15 -1.25
CA LYS A 139 -7.90 -16.81 -2.11
C LYS A 139 -8.08 -15.42 -2.67
N PHE A 140 -6.99 -14.68 -2.76
CA PHE A 140 -6.94 -13.41 -3.46
C PHE A 140 -5.57 -13.24 -4.11
N VAL A 141 -5.52 -12.49 -5.20
CA VAL A 141 -4.27 -12.00 -5.78
C VAL A 141 -4.17 -10.51 -5.56
N TYR A 142 -2.94 -10.02 -5.46
CA TYR A 142 -2.67 -8.60 -5.54
C TYR A 142 -1.48 -8.32 -6.43
N GLY A 143 -1.52 -7.16 -7.08
CA GLY A 143 -0.43 -6.59 -7.86
C GLY A 143 -0.52 -5.07 -7.82
N ASN A 144 0.18 -4.41 -8.73
CA ASN A 144 0.10 -2.97 -8.88
C ASN A 144 -0.37 -2.65 -10.30
N ASP A 145 -1.12 -1.56 -10.48
CA ASP A 145 -1.48 -1.06 -11.81
C ASP A 145 -0.36 -0.23 -12.44
N ASN A 146 -0.63 0.38 -13.60
CA ASN A 146 0.32 1.23 -14.32
C ASN A 146 0.72 2.51 -13.56
N HIS A 147 -0.05 2.91 -12.53
CA HIS A 147 0.24 4.05 -11.66
C HIS A 147 0.94 3.63 -10.36
N ASN A 148 1.27 2.34 -10.25
CA ASN A 148 1.81 1.70 -9.06
C ASN A 148 0.87 1.66 -7.86
N GLU A 149 -0.44 1.71 -8.10
CA GLU A 149 -1.47 1.59 -7.07
C GLU A 149 -1.90 0.13 -6.90
N PRO A 150 -2.22 -0.32 -5.67
CA PRO A 150 -2.53 -1.71 -5.39
C PRO A 150 -3.86 -2.14 -6.02
N VAL A 151 -3.81 -3.21 -6.82
CA VAL A 151 -4.97 -3.89 -7.38
C VAL A 151 -5.16 -5.21 -6.67
N VAL A 152 -6.35 -5.47 -6.13
CA VAL A 152 -6.66 -6.68 -5.37
C VAL A 152 -7.89 -7.37 -5.93
N ARG A 153 -7.76 -8.66 -6.26
CA ARG A 153 -8.86 -9.49 -6.77
C ARG A 153 -9.06 -10.69 -5.85
N ALA A 154 -10.29 -10.92 -5.42
CA ALA A 154 -10.63 -12.04 -4.56
C ALA A 154 -11.53 -13.04 -5.29
N GLN A 155 -11.30 -14.33 -5.06
CA GLN A 155 -12.19 -15.36 -5.58
C GLN A 155 -13.54 -15.30 -4.86
N SER A 156 -14.64 -15.33 -5.60
CA SER A 156 -15.99 -15.25 -5.02
C SER A 156 -16.37 -16.47 -4.17
N THR A 157 -15.77 -17.63 -4.45
CA THR A 157 -16.09 -18.89 -3.77
C THR A 157 -15.08 -19.22 -2.69
N LEU A 158 -15.59 -19.53 -1.50
CA LEU A 158 -14.82 -20.11 -0.41
C LEU A 158 -14.67 -21.63 -0.59
N GLU A 159 -13.48 -22.16 -0.34
CA GLU A 159 -13.19 -23.60 -0.31
C GLU A 159 -13.31 -24.09 1.14
N CYS A 160 -14.54 -24.40 1.56
CA CYS A 160 -14.81 -24.92 2.90
C CYS A 160 -14.59 -26.44 2.97
N PRO A 161 -14.12 -26.98 4.12
CA PRO A 161 -14.14 -28.39 4.38
C PRO A 161 -15.56 -28.92 4.19
N PRO A 162 -15.75 -30.13 3.65
CA PRO A 162 -17.04 -30.78 3.75
C PRO A 162 -17.38 -30.85 5.24
N SER A 163 -18.47 -30.18 5.63
CA SER A 163 -18.98 -30.28 6.99
C SER A 163 -19.05 -31.77 7.34
N ARG A 164 -18.60 -32.14 8.53
CA ARG A 164 -18.55 -33.54 9.00
C ARG A 164 -19.97 -34.09 9.12
N VAL A 165 -20.56 -34.43 7.99
CA VAL A 165 -21.71 -35.30 7.81
C VAL A 165 -21.22 -36.42 6.89
N GLU A 166 -21.41 -37.63 7.36
CA GLU A 166 -21.12 -38.92 6.70
C GLU A 166 -21.49 -38.96 5.20
N PRO A 167 -20.89 -39.86 4.41
CA PRO A 167 -20.74 -39.72 2.97
C PRO A 167 -22.09 -39.73 2.23
N ALA A 168 -22.55 -38.54 1.82
CA ALA A 168 -23.57 -38.42 0.79
C ALA A 168 -22.90 -38.08 -0.53
N LYS A 169 -23.09 -39.01 -1.47
CA LYS A 169 -22.64 -39.01 -2.86
C LYS A 169 -22.85 -37.67 -3.57
N GLY A 170 -21.88 -37.32 -4.42
CA GLY A 170 -22.09 -36.39 -5.54
C GLY A 170 -21.64 -34.97 -5.23
N GLY A 171 -20.49 -34.61 -5.78
CA GLY A 171 -19.89 -33.29 -5.62
C GLY A 171 -20.77 -32.18 -6.18
N ASN A 172 -20.93 -31.12 -5.38
CA ASN A 172 -21.18 -29.78 -5.86
C ASN A 172 -20.41 -28.80 -4.97
N LYS A 173 -19.63 -27.92 -5.61
CA LYS A 173 -18.88 -26.86 -4.96
C LYS A 173 -19.88 -26.02 -4.15
N HIS A 174 -19.73 -26.00 -2.84
CA HIS A 174 -20.57 -25.18 -1.97
C HIS A 174 -20.25 -23.70 -2.25
N LEU A 175 -21.12 -23.01 -2.98
CA LEU A 175 -21.11 -21.56 -3.02
C LEU A 175 -21.54 -21.07 -1.63
N TYR A 176 -20.64 -20.34 -0.95
CA TYR A 176 -21.02 -19.61 0.25
C TYR A 176 -21.97 -18.48 -0.13
N VAL A 177 -23.21 -18.56 0.35
CA VAL A 177 -24.17 -17.46 0.35
C VAL A 177 -23.96 -16.69 1.66
N PRO A 178 -23.72 -15.36 1.62
CA PRO A 178 -23.58 -14.56 2.83
C PRO A 178 -24.77 -14.78 3.76
N LYS A 179 -24.52 -15.20 5.01
CA LYS A 179 -25.57 -15.23 6.02
C LYS A 179 -26.05 -13.79 6.24
N ASP A 180 -27.35 -13.58 6.01
CA ASP A 180 -28.06 -12.32 6.08
C ASP A 180 -27.50 -11.34 7.12
N LYS A 181 -27.00 -10.20 6.66
CA LYS A 181 -27.11 -8.95 7.41
C LYS A 181 -28.27 -8.20 6.80
N THR A 182 -29.40 -8.30 7.49
CA THR A 182 -30.64 -7.55 7.26
C THR A 182 -30.39 -6.20 6.60
N ALA A 183 -30.83 -6.05 5.35
CA ALA A 183 -30.97 -4.74 4.74
C ALA A 183 -31.93 -3.90 5.61
N PRO A 184 -31.67 -2.61 5.87
CA PRO A 184 -32.68 -1.76 6.48
C PRO A 184 -33.90 -1.73 5.56
N GLY A 185 -35.06 -2.08 6.13
CA GLY A 185 -36.27 -2.44 5.42
C GLY A 185 -36.76 -1.39 4.43
N LYS A 186 -37.20 -1.87 3.27
CA LYS A 186 -38.25 -1.20 2.49
C LYS A 186 -39.59 -1.49 3.15
N GLU A 187 -40.15 -0.52 3.86
CA GLU A 187 -41.58 -0.53 4.18
C GLU A 187 -42.35 -0.03 2.94
N THR A 188 -43.09 -0.96 2.33
CA THR A 188 -44.24 -0.74 1.43
C THR A 188 -45.25 -1.78 1.90
N LEU A 189 -46.55 -1.55 2.08
CA LEU A 189 -47.52 -0.54 1.66
C LEU A 189 -48.54 -0.37 2.82
N HIS A 190 -49.55 0.50 2.68
CA HIS A 190 -50.96 0.05 2.64
C HIS A 190 -51.81 1.20 2.05
N GLY A 191 -52.33 0.97 0.83
CA GLY A 191 -53.57 1.60 0.41
C GLY A 191 -54.72 0.94 1.18
N VAL A 192 -55.63 1.76 1.68
CA VAL A 192 -56.94 1.33 2.15
C VAL A 192 -57.98 2.04 1.29
N SER A 193 -58.97 1.23 0.91
CA SER A 193 -60.09 1.52 0.03
C SER A 193 -60.98 2.69 0.47
#